data_AF-A0A9P9P3T8-F1
#
_entry.id   AF-A0A9P9P3T8-F1
#
_cell.length_a   1.000
_cell.length_b   1.000
_cell.length_c   1.000
_cell.angle_alpha   90.00
_cell.angle_beta   90.00
_cell.angle_gamma   90.00
#
_symmetry.space_group_name_H-M   'P 1'
#
loop_
_entity.id
_entity.type
_entity.pdbx_description
1 polymer ?
#
loop_
_entity_poly.entity_id
_entity_poly.type
_entity_poly.pdbx_seq_one_letter_code
_entity_poly.pdbx_strand_id
1 'polypeptide(L)'
;MRAIYRQAHQVIGWLGEPTDDSEIGIKFLCFLGNVESNPSLDPGPACHEFTEGVQTGEKIAYLFSPDGKHMKAATGLLQRPWFGRLWVVQEVLLSSGLLLRCGQLSIPGDIFFAAIRVLASMLIFPHSSDFGQPYRNAQRLNLLKDEIISKEFESTVYPTLAHILSDWECKEDEDRLNALWGIAFKDSLPICSRFNPSYSMPPGPLYESFAKAHIVETQRLEILHFAGCGDSRTRIIQSSEDGLTIDEGQLADDIRSWAPDWRIKSRPVPFSPLLKSEASDGFSATASRPDFNFGKEEGVIHVRALEVDKIVCCGLPFSDELRTNFNSQDVIFHTWFELAKQVLIRMDAIEAMVASTLIADRKIQPHYGTRYSIEPPNVISAFQQWSYTWLGIRTPEHITHREYNDIPTGELEEPALYARWASEICRNRTSLRSRDCAV
;
A
#
# COMPACT_ATOMS: atom_id res chain seq x y z
N MET A 1 6.57 17.90 18.09
CA MET A 1 7.02 16.48 18.14
C MET A 1 8.29 16.20 17.34
N ARG A 2 8.42 16.60 16.05
CA ARG A 2 9.64 16.42 15.23
C ARG A 2 10.97 16.66 15.97
N ALA A 3 11.09 17.80 16.65
CA ALA A 3 12.32 18.19 17.35
C ALA A 3 12.70 17.22 18.48
N ILE A 4 11.71 16.63 19.16
CA ILE A 4 11.93 15.70 20.27
C ILE A 4 12.63 14.44 19.77
N TYR A 5 12.06 13.76 18.75
CA TYR A 5 12.65 12.53 18.22
C TYR A 5 14.01 12.77 17.54
N ARG A 6 14.16 13.91 16.86
CA ARG A 6 15.43 14.27 16.20
C ARG A 6 16.56 14.58 17.18
N GLN A 7 16.25 15.15 18.34
CA GLN A 7 17.25 15.54 19.35
C GLN A 7 17.46 14.46 20.41
N ALA A 8 16.56 13.47 20.49
CA ALA A 8 16.71 12.35 21.40
C ALA A 8 17.95 11.54 21.03
N HIS A 9 18.81 11.27 22.01
CA HIS A 9 19.98 10.39 21.82
C HIS A 9 19.57 8.98 21.38
N GLN A 10 18.49 8.48 21.98
CA GLN A 10 17.90 7.17 21.68
C GLN A 10 16.38 7.25 21.87
N VAL A 11 15.65 6.62 20.96
CA VAL A 11 14.19 6.42 21.04
C VAL A 11 13.92 4.96 21.38
N ILE A 12 13.02 4.73 22.33
CA ILE A 12 12.59 3.40 22.74
C ILE A 12 11.24 3.10 22.10
N GLY A 13 11.21 2.15 21.16
CA GLY A 13 9.95 1.61 20.65
C GLY A 13 9.44 0.53 21.60
N TRP A 14 8.43 0.85 22.41
CA TRP A 14 7.87 -0.09 23.39
C TRP A 14 6.83 -1.01 22.75
N LEU A 15 7.17 -2.29 22.63
CA LEU A 15 6.31 -3.32 22.07
C LEU A 15 5.32 -3.89 23.11
N GLY A 16 5.48 -3.60 24.40
CA GLY A 16 4.66 -4.16 25.48
C GLY A 16 5.39 -5.20 26.32
N GLU A 17 4.66 -5.86 27.23
CA GLU A 17 5.19 -6.94 28.07
C GLU A 17 5.47 -8.22 27.26
N PRO A 18 6.40 -9.08 27.69
CA PRO A 18 6.71 -10.31 27.01
C PRO A 18 5.59 -11.35 27.17
N THR A 19 5.38 -12.12 26.12
CA THR A 19 4.62 -13.38 26.12
C THR A 19 5.59 -14.57 26.09
N ASP A 20 5.08 -15.78 26.28
CA ASP A 20 5.90 -17.01 26.29
C ASP A 20 6.80 -17.14 25.04
N ASP A 21 6.32 -16.70 23.87
CA ASP A 21 7.06 -16.78 22.60
C ASP A 21 7.91 -15.54 22.29
N SER A 22 7.83 -14.48 23.10
CA SER A 22 8.49 -13.20 22.78
C SER A 22 10.02 -13.30 22.73
N GLU A 23 10.63 -14.11 23.60
CA GLU A 23 12.07 -14.33 23.59
C GLU A 23 12.52 -15.07 22.32
N ILE A 24 11.76 -16.08 21.90
CA ILE A 24 12.01 -16.84 20.67
C ILE A 24 11.96 -15.90 19.46
N GLY A 25 10.93 -15.05 19.39
CA GLY A 25 10.76 -14.09 18.30
C GLY A 25 11.88 -13.05 18.23
N ILE A 26 12.30 -12.49 19.37
CA ILE A 26 13.40 -11.52 19.42
C ILE A 26 14.71 -12.17 19.00
N LYS A 27 15.05 -13.36 19.52
CA LYS A 27 16.27 -14.08 19.12
C LYS A 27 16.28 -14.41 17.63
N PHE A 28 15.15 -14.86 17.09
CA PHE A 28 15.03 -15.16 15.67
C PHE A 28 15.23 -13.92 14.79
N LEU A 29 14.59 -12.79 15.13
CA LEU A 29 14.79 -11.53 14.40
C LEU A 29 16.23 -11.02 14.52
N CYS A 30 16.86 -11.13 15.70
CA CYS A 30 18.28 -10.80 15.86
C CYS A 30 19.17 -11.64 14.95
N PHE A 31 18.94 -12.96 14.87
CA PHE A 31 19.67 -13.86 13.97
C PHE A 31 19.56 -13.38 12.52
N LEU A 32 18.34 -13.18 12.01
CA LEU A 32 18.11 -12.73 10.63
C LEU A 32 18.77 -11.36 10.35
N GLY A 33 18.63 -10.41 11.28
CA GLY A 33 19.18 -9.07 11.12
C GLY A 33 20.71 -9.04 11.12
N ASN A 34 21.36 -9.87 11.93
CA ASN A 34 22.81 -9.97 11.98
C ASN A 34 23.38 -10.62 10.72
N VAL A 35 22.74 -11.68 10.21
CA VAL A 35 23.14 -12.34 8.95
C VAL A 35 23.08 -11.36 7.78
N GLU A 36 22.01 -10.56 7.69
CA GLU A 36 21.85 -9.53 6.66
C GLU A 36 22.87 -8.39 6.80
N SER A 37 23.12 -7.92 8.04
CA SER A 37 23.98 -6.75 8.29
C SER A 37 25.47 -7.07 8.15
N ASN A 38 25.88 -8.31 8.41
CA ASN A 38 27.26 -8.74 8.23
C ASN A 38 27.31 -10.25 7.89
N PRO A 39 27.29 -10.59 6.60
CA PRO A 39 27.29 -11.99 6.13
C PRO A 39 28.53 -12.79 6.54
N SER A 40 29.58 -12.10 7.00
CA SER A 40 30.87 -12.66 7.42
C SER A 40 31.03 -12.78 8.95
N LEU A 41 30.06 -12.29 9.76
CA LEU A 41 30.11 -12.41 11.21
C LEU A 41 29.67 -13.81 11.65
N ASP A 42 30.48 -14.44 12.50
CA ASP A 42 30.05 -15.58 13.31
C ASP A 42 28.86 -15.12 14.17
N PRO A 43 27.65 -15.68 13.99
CA PRO A 43 26.44 -15.06 14.50
C PRO A 43 26.32 -15.13 16.05
N GLY A 44 27.31 -15.70 16.74
CA GLY A 44 27.48 -15.62 18.19
C GLY A 44 26.67 -16.67 18.97
N PRO A 45 26.79 -16.71 20.33
CA PRO A 45 26.22 -17.76 21.20
C PRO A 45 24.72 -18.03 21.00
N ALA A 46 23.92 -16.98 20.81
CA ALA A 46 22.47 -17.07 20.62
C ALA A 46 22.07 -17.64 19.25
N CYS A 47 23.01 -17.64 18.29
CA CYS A 47 22.81 -18.14 16.94
C CYS A 47 23.36 -19.55 16.74
N HIS A 48 24.16 -20.07 17.68
CA HIS A 48 24.62 -21.46 17.62
C HIS A 48 23.45 -22.45 17.56
N GLU A 49 22.34 -22.20 18.28
CA GLU A 49 21.11 -23.02 18.21
C GLU A 49 20.51 -23.05 16.79
N PHE A 50 20.57 -21.93 16.06
CA PHE A 50 20.05 -21.81 14.70
C PHE A 50 21.03 -22.31 13.63
N THR A 51 22.34 -22.16 13.85
CA THR A 51 23.37 -22.68 12.95
C THR A 51 23.63 -24.17 13.15
N GLU A 52 23.48 -24.71 14.37
CA GLU A 52 23.56 -26.15 14.65
C GLU A 52 22.40 -26.90 13.99
N GLY A 53 21.18 -26.34 13.96
CA GLY A 53 20.06 -26.88 13.17
C GLY A 53 20.41 -26.97 11.67
N VAL A 54 21.03 -25.92 11.11
CA VAL A 54 21.50 -25.90 9.71
C VAL A 54 22.62 -26.91 9.46
N GLN A 55 23.52 -27.13 10.43
CA GLN A 55 24.63 -28.09 10.34
C GLN A 55 24.20 -29.56 10.60
N THR A 56 23.13 -29.79 11.36
CA THR A 56 22.57 -31.12 11.66
C THR A 56 21.57 -31.61 10.61
N GLY A 57 21.32 -30.81 9.56
CA GLY A 57 20.48 -31.19 8.42
C GLY A 57 19.01 -30.76 8.53
N GLU A 58 18.63 -29.98 9.55
CA GLU A 58 17.37 -29.25 9.50
C GLU A 58 17.48 -28.18 8.41
N LYS A 59 16.74 -28.36 7.31
CA LYS A 59 16.72 -27.38 6.20
C LYS A 59 16.32 -26.01 6.75
N ILE A 60 17.03 -24.96 6.32
CA ILE A 60 16.65 -23.54 6.48
C ILE A 60 15.15 -23.31 6.23
N ALA A 61 14.56 -24.06 5.29
CA ALA A 61 13.12 -24.07 5.01
C ALA A 61 12.22 -24.31 6.25
N TYR A 62 12.66 -25.08 7.26
CA TYR A 62 11.88 -25.31 8.48
C TYR A 62 11.84 -24.09 9.40
N LEU A 63 12.91 -23.27 9.43
CA LEU A 63 12.94 -22.02 10.21
C LEU A 63 11.94 -21.00 9.67
N PHE A 64 11.71 -21.03 8.35
CA PHE A 64 10.77 -20.15 7.64
C PHE A 64 9.41 -20.80 7.39
N SER A 65 9.15 -22.00 7.94
CA SER A 65 7.83 -22.60 7.88
C SER A 65 6.82 -21.65 8.52
N PRO A 66 5.73 -21.24 7.83
CA PRO A 66 4.72 -20.33 8.39
C PRO A 66 4.13 -20.86 9.71
N ASP A 67 4.03 -22.18 9.83
CA ASP A 67 3.54 -22.87 11.01
C ASP A 67 4.62 -23.17 12.07
N GLY A 68 5.88 -22.89 11.74
CA GLY A 68 7.03 -23.07 12.61
C GLY A 68 7.01 -22.12 13.80
N LYS A 69 7.53 -22.61 14.94
CA LYS A 69 7.60 -21.85 16.20
C LYS A 69 8.24 -20.47 16.05
N HIS A 70 9.29 -20.36 15.23
CA HIS A 70 10.04 -19.12 15.02
C HIS A 70 9.24 -18.08 14.22
N MET A 71 8.61 -18.49 13.13
CA MET A 71 7.75 -17.62 12.34
C MET A 71 6.52 -17.19 13.15
N LYS A 72 5.87 -18.09 13.90
CA LYS A 72 4.75 -17.74 14.78
C LYS A 72 5.16 -16.73 15.85
N ALA A 73 6.30 -16.93 16.50
CA ALA A 73 6.84 -16.00 17.49
C ALA A 73 7.16 -14.62 16.90
N ALA A 74 7.81 -14.56 15.72
CA ALA A 74 8.07 -13.31 15.02
C ALA A 74 6.77 -12.61 14.58
N THR A 75 5.82 -13.37 14.03
CA THR A 75 4.47 -12.89 13.66
C THR A 75 3.81 -12.20 14.85
N GLY A 76 3.80 -12.86 16.01
CA GLY A 76 3.20 -12.31 17.23
C GLY A 76 3.85 -11.02 17.72
N LEU A 77 5.15 -10.83 17.50
CA LEU A 77 5.82 -9.55 17.78
C LEU A 77 5.41 -8.46 16.79
N LEU A 78 5.32 -8.78 15.50
CA LEU A 78 5.04 -7.82 14.42
C LEU A 78 3.58 -7.38 14.35
N GLN A 79 2.67 -8.18 14.92
CA GLN A 79 1.26 -7.83 15.11
C GLN A 79 1.01 -6.94 16.33
N ARG A 80 2.04 -6.60 17.11
CA ARG A 80 1.86 -5.76 18.29
C ARG A 80 1.39 -4.36 17.89
N PRO A 81 0.51 -3.72 18.68
CA PRO A 81 -0.11 -2.44 18.33
C PRO A 81 0.87 -1.32 17.98
N TRP A 82 2.10 -1.35 18.50
CA TRP A 82 3.12 -0.38 18.17
C TRP A 82 3.31 -0.22 16.65
N PHE A 83 3.37 -1.32 15.89
CA PHE A 83 3.53 -1.24 14.43
C PHE A 83 2.33 -0.63 13.71
N GLY A 84 1.16 -0.59 14.33
CA GLY A 84 -0.05 -0.01 13.76
C GLY A 84 -0.21 1.49 14.01
N ARG A 85 0.61 2.13 14.85
CA ARG A 85 0.39 3.52 15.28
C ARG A 85 1.04 4.54 14.36
N LEU A 86 0.29 5.55 13.91
CA LEU A 86 0.80 6.58 12.99
C LEU A 86 2.02 7.34 13.55
N TRP A 87 2.04 7.58 14.86
CA TRP A 87 3.15 8.27 15.54
C TRP A 87 4.49 7.53 15.46
N VAL A 88 4.48 6.20 15.28
CA VAL A 88 5.70 5.39 15.16
C VAL A 88 6.53 5.78 13.95
N VAL A 89 5.91 6.34 12.92
CA VAL A 89 6.62 6.84 11.75
C VAL A 89 7.63 7.93 12.14
N GLN A 90 7.27 8.87 13.03
CA GLN A 90 8.27 9.84 13.53
C GLN A 90 9.29 9.20 14.47
N GLU A 91 8.86 8.28 15.34
CA GLU A 91 9.76 7.57 16.28
C GLU A 91 10.90 6.87 15.54
N VAL A 92 10.59 6.24 14.41
CA VAL A 92 11.57 5.51 13.60
C VAL A 92 12.34 6.41 12.66
N LEU A 93 11.66 7.26 11.89
CA LEU A 93 12.28 7.97 10.78
C LEU A 93 13.09 9.20 11.22
N LEU A 94 12.81 9.76 12.39
CA LEU A 94 13.50 10.95 12.89
C LEU A 94 14.55 10.66 13.96
N SER A 95 14.59 9.45 14.53
CA SER A 95 15.52 9.12 15.62
C SER A 95 16.95 8.92 15.12
N SER A 96 17.92 9.33 15.95
CA SER A 96 19.35 9.01 15.71
C SER A 96 19.71 7.58 16.10
N GLY A 97 18.91 6.98 16.99
CA GLY A 97 19.05 5.60 17.42
C GLY A 97 17.71 5.07 17.91
N LEU A 98 17.35 3.86 17.50
CA LEU A 98 16.12 3.19 17.88
C LEU A 98 16.46 1.88 18.58
N LEU A 99 15.84 1.64 19.74
CA LEU A 99 15.87 0.36 20.44
C LEU A 99 14.43 -0.12 20.63
N LEU A 100 14.08 -1.25 20.03
CA LEU A 100 12.78 -1.87 20.27
C LEU A 100 12.85 -2.71 21.54
N ARG A 101 11.87 -2.56 22.44
CA ARG A 101 11.83 -3.26 23.73
C ARG A 101 10.52 -4.01 23.92
N CYS A 102 10.62 -5.25 24.38
CA CYS A 102 9.52 -6.11 24.80
C CYS A 102 9.80 -6.58 26.23
N GLY A 103 9.30 -5.85 27.24
CA GLY A 103 9.74 -6.05 28.62
C GLY A 103 11.23 -5.77 28.82
N GLN A 104 11.95 -6.80 29.27
CA GLN A 104 13.41 -6.79 29.41
C GLN A 104 14.14 -7.22 28.13
N LEU A 105 13.42 -7.79 27.15
CA LEU A 105 13.98 -8.15 25.86
C LEU A 105 14.14 -6.89 25.01
N SER A 106 15.18 -6.86 24.17
CA SER A 106 15.41 -5.74 23.27
C SER A 106 16.11 -6.16 21.99
N ILE A 107 15.89 -5.38 20.93
CA ILE A 107 16.57 -5.52 19.64
C ILE A 107 16.91 -4.13 19.08
N PRO A 108 18.16 -3.87 18.67
CA PRO A 108 18.52 -2.64 17.97
C PRO A 108 17.69 -2.45 16.70
N GLY A 109 17.23 -1.23 16.44
CA GLY A 109 16.32 -0.96 15.34
C GLY A 109 16.91 -1.25 13.96
N ASP A 110 18.19 -0.97 13.75
CA ASP A 110 18.95 -1.34 12.55
C ASP A 110 18.95 -2.86 12.28
N ILE A 111 19.24 -3.66 13.32
CA ILE A 111 19.18 -5.12 13.25
C ILE A 111 17.75 -5.59 12.98
N PHE A 112 16.76 -5.02 13.66
CA PHE A 112 15.36 -5.35 13.43
C PHE A 112 14.94 -5.09 11.98
N PHE A 113 15.24 -3.91 11.43
CA PHE A 113 14.86 -3.56 10.06
C PHE A 113 15.62 -4.40 9.01
N ALA A 114 16.87 -4.79 9.28
CA ALA A 114 17.57 -5.78 8.48
C ALA A 114 16.85 -7.14 8.47
N ALA A 115 16.37 -7.60 9.63
CA ALA A 115 15.57 -8.82 9.73
C ALA A 115 14.27 -8.74 8.93
N ILE A 116 13.59 -7.59 8.95
CA ILE A 116 12.37 -7.36 8.15
C ILE A 116 12.67 -7.48 6.65
N ARG A 117 13.81 -7.00 6.15
CA ARG A 117 14.19 -7.18 4.74
C ARG A 117 14.34 -8.66 4.37
N VAL A 118 15.00 -9.45 5.22
CA VAL A 118 15.13 -10.91 5.02
C VAL A 118 13.76 -11.57 5.00
N LEU A 119 12.91 -11.31 6.00
CA LEU A 119 11.56 -11.87 6.07
C LEU A 119 10.72 -11.48 4.84
N ALA A 120 10.76 -10.22 4.43
CA ALA A 120 10.06 -9.73 3.25
C ALA A 120 10.51 -10.45 1.98
N SER A 121 11.80 -10.77 1.84
CA SER A 121 12.31 -11.55 0.70
C SER A 121 11.86 -13.01 0.69
N MET A 122 11.63 -13.59 1.87
CA MET A 122 11.30 -15.02 2.05
C MET A 122 9.80 -15.30 1.97
N LEU A 123 8.96 -14.38 2.48
CA LEU A 123 7.49 -14.50 2.48
C LEU A 123 6.85 -14.41 1.09
N ILE A 124 7.65 -14.30 0.03
CA ILE A 124 7.21 -14.32 -1.36
C ILE A 124 7.15 -15.77 -1.93
N PHE A 125 7.45 -16.80 -1.13
CA PHE A 125 7.33 -18.22 -1.51
C PHE A 125 6.82 -19.09 -0.32
N PRO A 126 5.67 -19.81 -0.37
CA PRO A 126 4.51 -19.73 -1.25
C PRO A 126 3.25 -19.09 -0.62
N HIS A 127 2.45 -18.60 -1.57
CA HIS A 127 1.14 -17.94 -1.58
C HIS A 127 0.10 -18.29 -0.50
N SER A 128 -0.08 -17.38 0.45
CA SER A 128 -1.44 -16.92 0.80
C SER A 128 -1.39 -15.42 1.08
N SER A 129 -2.37 -14.67 0.56
CA SER A 129 -2.50 -13.23 0.85
C SER A 129 -2.69 -12.93 2.34
N ASP A 130 -3.02 -13.95 3.13
CA ASP A 130 -3.29 -13.82 4.55
C ASP A 130 -2.00 -13.92 5.39
N PHE A 131 -0.89 -14.45 4.84
CA PHE A 131 0.39 -14.56 5.55
C PHE A 131 1.23 -13.27 5.57
N GLY A 132 1.03 -12.35 4.61
CA GLY A 132 1.73 -11.06 4.57
C GLY A 132 1.13 -9.99 5.49
N GLN A 133 -0.17 -10.12 5.83
CA GLN A 133 -0.91 -9.21 6.70
C GLN A 133 -0.17 -8.86 8.02
N PRO A 134 0.35 -9.85 8.78
CA PRO A 134 1.03 -9.59 10.05
C PRO A 134 2.30 -8.73 9.94
N TYR A 135 2.95 -8.74 8.77
CA TYR A 135 4.26 -8.11 8.54
C TYR A 135 4.13 -6.75 7.85
N ARG A 136 2.95 -6.44 7.30
CA ARG A 136 2.72 -5.34 6.36
C ARG A 136 3.17 -3.99 6.92
N ASN A 137 2.84 -3.69 8.17
CA ASN A 137 3.16 -2.40 8.76
C ASN A 137 4.67 -2.25 9.04
N ALA A 138 5.32 -3.28 9.58
CA ALA A 138 6.76 -3.28 9.77
C ALA A 138 7.52 -3.17 8.43
N GLN A 139 7.02 -3.86 7.39
CA GLN A 139 7.58 -3.76 6.03
C GLN A 139 7.39 -2.36 5.44
N ARG A 140 6.20 -1.77 5.52
CA ARG A 140 5.94 -0.38 5.07
C ARG A 140 6.85 0.62 5.79
N LEU A 141 7.03 0.45 7.10
CA LEU A 141 7.92 1.28 7.89
C LEU A 141 9.39 1.13 7.45
N ASN A 142 9.82 -0.09 7.13
CA ASN A 142 11.14 -0.35 6.58
C ASN A 142 11.34 0.36 5.22
N LEU A 143 10.37 0.24 4.31
CA LEU A 143 10.42 0.90 3.00
C LEU A 143 10.54 2.43 3.14
N LEU A 144 9.70 3.04 3.99
CA LEU A 144 9.78 4.48 4.29
C LEU A 144 11.14 4.88 4.87
N LYS A 145 11.73 4.02 5.70
CA LYS A 145 13.07 4.25 6.27
C LYS A 145 14.14 4.23 5.19
N ASP A 146 14.12 3.24 4.31
CA ASP A 146 15.10 3.09 3.23
C ASP A 146 15.02 4.29 2.25
N GLU A 147 13.82 4.78 1.94
CA GLU A 147 13.62 5.95 1.06
C GLU A 147 14.08 7.28 1.68
N ILE A 148 13.89 7.47 2.99
CA ILE A 148 14.42 8.65 3.68
C ILE A 148 15.95 8.61 3.74
N ILE A 149 16.53 7.42 3.99
CA ILE A 149 17.99 7.25 4.03
C ILE A 149 18.59 7.49 2.65
N SER A 150 17.97 7.00 1.58
CA SER A 150 18.43 7.23 0.20
C SER A 150 18.33 8.69 -0.25
N LYS A 151 17.70 9.56 0.57
CA LYS A 151 17.41 10.98 0.26
C LYS A 151 16.53 11.16 -0.99
N GLU A 152 15.85 10.11 -1.43
CA GLU A 152 14.87 10.17 -2.51
C GLU A 152 13.53 10.74 -2.03
N PHE A 153 13.36 10.92 -0.71
CA PHE A 153 12.16 11.51 -0.12
C PHE A 153 12.08 13.02 -0.36
N GLU A 154 11.18 13.43 -1.27
CA GLU A 154 10.84 14.85 -1.48
C GLU A 154 9.87 15.39 -0.42
N SER A 155 10.04 16.66 -0.03
CA SER A 155 9.30 17.34 1.03
C SER A 155 7.86 17.78 0.65
N THR A 156 7.25 17.13 -0.34
CA THR A 156 5.95 17.52 -0.95
C THR A 156 4.97 16.36 -1.09
N VAL A 157 5.28 15.18 -0.53
CA VAL A 157 4.54 13.94 -0.78
C VAL A 157 3.51 13.60 0.31
N TYR A 158 3.03 14.60 1.08
CA TYR A 158 2.07 14.36 2.17
C TYR A 158 0.81 13.59 1.73
N PRO A 159 0.10 13.95 0.64
CA PRO A 159 -1.14 13.27 0.29
C PRO A 159 -0.93 11.75 0.06
N THR A 160 0.16 11.39 -0.60
CA THR A 160 0.55 9.99 -0.82
C THR A 160 0.96 9.30 0.48
N LEU A 161 1.74 9.97 1.34
CA LEU A 161 2.13 9.42 2.65
C LEU A 161 0.91 9.15 3.54
N ALA A 162 -0.02 10.10 3.61
CA ALA A 162 -1.26 9.99 4.35
C ALA A 162 -2.15 8.86 3.79
N HIS A 163 -2.14 8.64 2.47
CA HIS A 163 -2.82 7.50 1.86
C HIS A 163 -2.19 6.15 2.25
N ILE A 164 -0.87 6.00 2.12
CA ILE A 164 -0.16 4.73 2.42
C ILE A 164 -0.39 4.29 3.86
N LEU A 165 -0.47 5.26 4.77
CA LEU A 165 -0.60 5.06 6.21
C LEU A 165 -2.05 5.30 6.70
N SER A 166 -3.02 5.34 5.80
CA SER A 166 -4.42 5.60 6.13
C SER A 166 -5.03 4.52 7.03
N ASP A 167 -4.53 3.29 6.97
CA ASP A 167 -4.96 2.19 7.83
C ASP A 167 -4.28 2.17 9.20
N TRP A 168 -3.31 3.05 9.46
CA TRP A 168 -2.63 3.16 10.74
C TRP A 168 -3.48 3.92 11.77
N GLU A 169 -3.35 3.55 13.03
CA GLU A 169 -4.12 4.05 14.16
C GLU A 169 -3.63 5.42 14.62
N CYS A 170 -4.60 6.29 14.87
CA CYS A 170 -4.45 7.60 15.46
C CYS A 170 -5.23 7.60 16.77
N LYS A 171 -4.76 8.35 17.78
CA LYS A 171 -5.52 8.49 19.02
C LYS A 171 -6.59 9.56 18.83
N GLU A 172 -6.19 10.69 18.26
CA GLU A 172 -7.07 11.81 17.90
C GLU A 172 -7.06 11.95 16.38
N ASP A 173 -8.15 12.41 15.78
CA ASP A 173 -8.25 12.53 14.32
C ASP A 173 -7.17 13.47 13.76
N GLU A 174 -6.86 14.57 14.45
CA GLU A 174 -5.83 15.55 14.08
C GLU A 174 -4.42 14.92 13.95
N ASP A 175 -4.18 13.77 14.60
CA ASP A 175 -2.93 13.02 14.47
C ASP A 175 -2.63 12.64 13.02
N ARG A 176 -3.66 12.44 12.18
CA ARG A 176 -3.49 12.14 10.76
C ARG A 176 -2.57 13.10 10.04
N LEU A 177 -2.64 14.36 10.44
CA LEU A 177 -1.82 15.43 9.93
C LEU A 177 -0.64 15.73 10.86
N ASN A 178 -0.89 15.87 12.18
CA ASN A 178 0.15 16.21 13.16
C ASN A 178 1.30 15.20 13.19
N ALA A 179 1.00 13.91 13.07
CA ALA A 179 1.98 12.82 13.15
C ALA A 179 2.84 12.69 11.90
N LEU A 180 2.42 13.22 10.75
CA LEU A 180 3.20 13.16 9.51
C LEU A 180 3.85 14.49 9.12
N TRP A 181 3.39 15.61 9.69
CA TRP A 181 3.87 16.95 9.38
C TRP A 181 5.39 17.10 9.45
N GLY A 182 5.99 16.58 10.54
CA GLY A 182 7.42 16.68 10.78
C GLY A 182 8.30 15.91 9.79
N ILE A 183 7.70 14.97 9.05
CA ILE A 183 8.36 14.16 8.03
C ILE A 183 8.12 14.78 6.66
N ALA A 184 6.85 15.04 6.32
CA ALA A 184 6.45 15.48 4.99
C ALA A 184 6.96 16.90 4.65
N PHE A 185 6.95 17.83 5.62
CA PHE A 185 7.29 19.23 5.36
C PHE A 185 8.63 19.62 5.99
N LYS A 186 9.57 18.67 5.98
CA LYS A 186 10.93 18.85 6.47
C LYS A 186 11.59 19.99 5.68
N ASP A 187 11.62 21.17 6.31
CA ASP A 187 12.32 22.37 5.82
C ASP A 187 11.60 23.11 4.66
N SER A 188 10.33 22.76 4.40
CA SER A 188 9.45 23.50 3.47
C SER A 188 8.88 24.76 4.14
N LEU A 189 9.71 25.80 4.23
CA LEU A 189 9.35 27.12 4.77
C LEU A 189 8.05 27.72 4.17
N PRO A 190 7.78 27.60 2.85
CA PRO A 190 6.62 28.25 2.26
C PRO A 190 5.28 27.74 2.79
N ILE A 191 5.05 26.41 2.81
CA ILE A 191 3.79 25.87 3.33
C ILE A 191 3.67 26.05 4.85
N CYS A 192 4.78 25.94 5.58
CA CYS A 192 4.82 26.15 7.03
C CYS A 192 4.50 27.60 7.43
N SER A 193 4.68 28.56 6.52
CA SER A 193 4.26 29.95 6.73
C SER A 193 2.75 30.15 6.60
N ARG A 194 2.07 29.28 5.83
CA ARG A 194 0.63 29.36 5.53
C ARG A 194 -0.22 28.53 6.47
N PHE A 195 0.35 27.46 7.01
CA PHE A 195 -0.38 26.51 7.83
C PHE A 195 0.55 25.84 8.82
N ASN A 196 0.07 25.71 10.05
CA ASN A 196 0.71 24.89 11.07
C ASN A 196 -0.35 23.99 11.71
N PRO A 197 -0.07 22.69 11.83
CA PRO A 197 -0.98 21.76 12.50
C PRO A 197 -1.26 22.19 13.95
N SER A 198 -2.50 21.98 14.39
CA SER A 198 -2.91 22.32 15.75
C SER A 198 -4.03 21.39 16.22
N TYR A 199 -3.99 21.03 17.51
CA TYR A 199 -5.10 20.36 18.21
C TYR A 199 -6.19 21.33 18.66
N SER A 200 -6.02 22.64 18.44
CA SER A 200 -7.02 23.65 18.81
C SER A 200 -8.14 23.79 17.77
N MET A 201 -8.03 23.12 16.63
CA MET A 201 -8.99 23.16 15.53
C MET A 201 -9.67 21.80 15.39
N PRO A 202 -10.99 21.74 15.18
CA PRO A 202 -11.65 20.48 14.87
C PRO A 202 -11.11 19.86 13.56
N PRO A 203 -11.20 18.52 13.39
CA PRO A 203 -10.57 17.81 12.27
C PRO A 203 -10.99 18.30 10.87
N GLY A 204 -12.29 18.47 10.60
CA GLY A 204 -12.77 18.96 9.30
C GLY A 204 -12.14 20.30 8.88
N PRO A 205 -12.29 21.37 9.70
CA PRO A 205 -11.63 22.66 9.46
C PRO A 205 -10.10 22.60 9.39
N LEU A 206 -9.46 21.73 10.18
CA LEU A 206 -8.01 21.52 10.14
C LEU A 206 -7.58 20.98 8.77
N TYR A 207 -8.27 19.97 8.25
CA TYR A 207 -7.97 19.37 6.95
C TYR A 207 -8.31 20.29 5.78
N GLU A 208 -9.41 21.04 5.86
CA GLU A 208 -9.77 22.06 4.86
C GLU A 208 -8.68 23.13 4.77
N SER A 209 -8.26 23.66 5.92
CA SER A 209 -7.21 24.69 6.01
C SER A 209 -5.89 24.19 5.42
N PHE A 210 -5.52 22.94 5.73
CA PHE A 210 -4.36 22.30 5.14
C PHE A 210 -4.49 22.15 3.62
N ALA A 211 -5.60 21.63 3.13
CA ALA A 211 -5.82 21.41 1.70
C ALA A 211 -5.73 22.71 0.91
N LYS A 212 -6.33 23.79 1.44
CA LYS A 212 -6.23 25.14 0.86
C LYS A 212 -4.78 25.63 0.82
N ALA A 213 -4.05 25.51 1.94
CA ALA A 213 -2.65 25.92 2.00
C ALA A 213 -1.77 25.13 1.03
N HIS A 214 -2.00 23.82 0.91
CA HIS A 214 -1.28 22.94 -0.01
C HIS A 214 -1.54 23.34 -1.47
N ILE A 215 -2.80 23.50 -1.89
CA ILE A 215 -3.17 23.91 -3.27
C ILE A 215 -2.55 25.27 -3.63
N VAL A 216 -2.64 26.25 -2.73
CA VAL A 216 -2.08 27.59 -2.95
C VAL A 216 -0.56 27.55 -3.06
N GLU A 217 0.11 26.72 -2.27
CA GLU A 217 1.57 26.64 -2.28
C GLU A 217 2.10 25.85 -3.48
N THR A 218 1.53 24.68 -3.76
CA THR A 218 1.99 23.82 -4.86
C THR A 218 1.52 24.28 -6.23
N GLN A 219 0.45 25.08 -6.29
CA GLN A 219 -0.27 25.43 -7.53
C GLN A 219 -0.72 24.16 -8.29
N ARG A 220 -1.04 23.11 -7.54
CA ARG A 220 -1.50 21.81 -8.06
C ARG A 220 -2.79 21.39 -7.35
N LEU A 221 -3.57 20.54 -8.01
CA LEU A 221 -4.89 20.05 -7.55
C LEU A 221 -4.88 18.53 -7.26
N GLU A 222 -3.71 17.90 -7.18
CA GLU A 222 -3.53 16.47 -6.92
C GLU A 222 -4.17 16.03 -5.60
N ILE A 223 -4.19 16.93 -4.60
CA ILE A 223 -4.79 16.65 -3.30
C ILE A 223 -6.31 16.42 -3.40
N LEU A 224 -6.99 16.95 -4.44
CA LEU A 224 -8.42 16.72 -4.67
C LEU A 224 -8.74 15.27 -5.02
N HIS A 225 -7.75 14.47 -5.46
CA HIS A 225 -7.90 13.03 -5.66
C HIS A 225 -8.42 12.31 -4.40
N PHE A 226 -8.16 12.89 -3.23
CA PHE A 226 -8.53 12.33 -1.93
C PHE A 226 -9.82 12.94 -1.35
N ALA A 227 -10.48 13.85 -2.07
CA ALA A 227 -11.71 14.49 -1.63
C ALA A 227 -12.96 13.65 -1.96
N GLY A 228 -14.05 13.86 -1.21
CA GLY A 228 -15.34 13.17 -1.44
C GLY A 228 -15.30 11.64 -1.32
N CYS A 229 -14.23 11.06 -0.78
CA CYS A 229 -14.08 9.62 -0.62
C CYS A 229 -14.84 9.15 0.64
N GLY A 230 -15.75 8.18 0.50
CA GLY A 230 -16.30 7.42 1.63
C GLY A 230 -15.37 6.28 2.05
N ASP A 231 -15.44 5.85 3.31
CA ASP A 231 -14.68 4.70 3.81
C ASP A 231 -15.30 3.40 3.27
N SER A 232 -14.61 2.71 2.37
CA SER A 232 -15.08 1.45 1.81
C SER A 232 -15.25 0.33 2.84
N ARG A 233 -14.64 0.45 4.04
CA ARG A 233 -14.83 -0.50 5.16
C ARG A 233 -16.15 -0.32 5.92
N THR A 234 -16.80 0.83 5.74
CA THR A 234 -18.12 1.08 6.35
C THR A 234 -19.25 0.79 5.36
N ARG A 235 -18.93 0.35 4.14
CA ARG A 235 -19.93 0.08 3.10
C ARG A 235 -20.64 -1.22 3.39
N ILE A 236 -21.94 -1.13 3.63
CA ILE A 236 -22.79 -2.30 3.76
C ILE A 236 -23.30 -2.65 2.37
N ILE A 237 -23.08 -3.90 1.95
CA ILE A 237 -23.55 -4.39 0.67
C ILE A 237 -24.75 -5.27 0.94
N GLN A 238 -25.90 -4.85 0.42
CA GLN A 238 -27.16 -5.54 0.60
C GLN A 238 -27.55 -6.21 -0.71
N SER A 239 -27.81 -7.52 -0.66
CA SER A 239 -28.42 -8.25 -1.75
C SER A 239 -29.94 -8.08 -1.70
N SER A 240 -30.53 -7.54 -2.76
CA SER A 240 -31.97 -7.52 -3.00
C SER A 240 -32.33 -8.38 -4.22
N GLU A 241 -33.62 -8.63 -4.44
CA GLU A 241 -34.12 -9.33 -5.63
C GLU A 241 -33.75 -8.60 -6.94
N ASP A 242 -33.50 -7.29 -6.87
CA ASP A 242 -33.12 -6.42 -8.00
C ASP A 242 -31.60 -6.26 -8.20
N GLY A 243 -30.78 -6.84 -7.32
CA GLY A 243 -29.31 -6.82 -7.44
C GLY A 243 -28.56 -6.48 -6.14
N LEU A 244 -27.30 -6.06 -6.26
CA LEU A 244 -26.48 -5.61 -5.13
C LEU A 244 -26.57 -4.10 -4.98
N THR A 245 -26.92 -3.63 -3.78
CA THR A 245 -26.93 -2.20 -3.43
C THR A 245 -25.80 -1.90 -2.45
N ILE A 246 -25.15 -0.75 -2.62
CA ILE A 246 -24.08 -0.26 -1.74
C ILE A 246 -24.66 0.88 -0.92
N ASP A 247 -24.66 0.73 0.40
CA ASP A 247 -24.76 1.87 1.30
C ASP A 247 -23.37 2.53 1.37
N GLU A 248 -23.23 3.71 0.79
CA GLU A 248 -21.94 4.41 0.74
C GLU A 248 -21.52 4.99 2.10
N GLY A 249 -22.39 4.91 3.11
CA GLY A 249 -22.21 5.57 4.40
C GLY A 249 -22.38 7.08 4.30
N GLN A 250 -22.72 7.72 5.40
CA GLN A 250 -22.86 9.18 5.42
C GLN A 250 -21.47 9.84 5.43
N LEU A 251 -21.21 10.68 4.41
CA LEU A 251 -20.04 11.55 4.41
C LEU A 251 -20.10 12.50 5.62
N ALA A 252 -18.95 12.81 6.19
CA ALA A 252 -18.87 13.77 7.28
C ALA A 252 -19.38 15.16 6.83
N ASP A 253 -20.20 15.78 7.65
CA ASP A 253 -20.85 17.08 7.38
C ASP A 253 -19.97 18.27 7.82
N ASP A 254 -18.92 18.01 8.59
CA ASP A 254 -17.97 18.99 9.11
C ASP A 254 -16.83 19.35 8.14
N ILE A 255 -16.83 18.78 6.93
CA ILE A 255 -15.79 19.00 5.92
C ILE A 255 -16.39 19.31 4.54
N ARG A 256 -15.75 20.21 3.80
CA ARG A 256 -16.15 20.58 2.43
C ARG A 256 -15.87 19.45 1.45
N SER A 257 -16.72 19.29 0.44
CA SER A 257 -16.63 18.21 -0.56
C SER A 257 -15.32 18.15 -1.35
N TRP A 258 -14.61 19.28 -1.49
CA TRP A 258 -13.32 19.36 -2.18
C TRP A 258 -12.11 19.14 -1.24
N ALA A 259 -12.31 19.15 0.08
CA ALA A 259 -11.23 18.92 1.04
C ALA A 259 -11.13 17.42 1.37
N PRO A 260 -9.91 16.84 1.41
CA PRO A 260 -9.76 15.45 1.83
C PRO A 260 -10.04 15.24 3.31
N ASP A 261 -10.86 14.23 3.63
CA ASP A 261 -11.09 13.80 5.00
C ASP A 261 -10.08 12.74 5.44
N TRP A 262 -8.96 13.15 6.04
CA TRP A 262 -7.89 12.21 6.41
C TRP A 262 -8.27 11.17 7.49
N ARG A 263 -9.49 11.21 8.05
CA ARG A 263 -10.04 10.13 8.89
C ARG A 263 -10.28 8.84 8.11
N ILE A 264 -10.64 8.95 6.83
CA ILE A 264 -10.99 7.84 5.94
C ILE A 264 -9.80 6.89 5.78
N LYS A 265 -10.00 5.62 6.18
CA LYS A 265 -8.93 4.60 6.26
C LYS A 265 -8.79 3.74 5.01
N SER A 266 -9.76 3.82 4.11
CA SER A 266 -9.75 3.07 2.86
C SER A 266 -10.06 4.02 1.71
N ARG A 267 -9.08 4.18 0.83
CA ARG A 267 -9.11 5.18 -0.24
C ARG A 267 -8.75 4.52 -1.57
N PRO A 268 -9.21 5.07 -2.70
CA PRO A 268 -8.70 4.70 -4.01
C PRO A 268 -7.18 4.80 -3.99
N VAL A 269 -6.52 3.77 -4.53
CA VAL A 269 -5.06 3.72 -4.53
C VAL A 269 -4.55 4.66 -5.63
N PRO A 270 -3.69 5.65 -5.33
CA PRO A 270 -3.16 6.55 -6.34
C PRO A 270 -2.35 5.74 -7.36
N PHE A 271 -2.36 6.17 -8.61
CA PHE A 271 -1.60 5.52 -9.69
C PHE A 271 -0.08 5.78 -9.63
N SER A 272 0.42 6.39 -8.55
CA SER A 272 1.83 6.72 -8.38
C SER A 272 2.54 5.69 -7.49
N PRO A 273 3.73 5.19 -7.89
CA PRO A 273 4.59 4.45 -6.98
C PRO A 273 4.99 5.30 -5.77
N LEU A 274 5.42 4.62 -4.71
CA LEU A 274 5.86 5.24 -3.47
C LEU A 274 6.86 6.37 -3.75
N LEU A 275 6.46 7.57 -3.33
CA LEU A 275 7.34 8.66 -2.93
C LEU A 275 8.26 9.29 -3.99
N LYS A 276 8.13 8.88 -5.27
CA LYS A 276 8.78 9.56 -6.40
C LYS A 276 7.90 10.66 -7.00
N SER A 277 8.42 11.88 -6.98
CA SER A 277 7.82 13.09 -7.58
C SER A 277 7.73 13.03 -9.11
N GLU A 278 8.58 12.20 -9.74
CA GLU A 278 8.66 12.04 -11.20
C GLU A 278 7.39 11.44 -11.83
N ALA A 279 6.50 10.84 -11.04
CA ALA A 279 5.19 10.41 -11.53
C ALA A 279 4.26 11.59 -11.92
N SER A 280 4.65 12.84 -11.64
CA SER A 280 3.82 14.02 -11.90
C SER A 280 3.51 14.27 -13.39
N ASP A 281 4.31 13.73 -14.31
CA ASP A 281 4.05 13.86 -15.75
C ASP A 281 3.21 12.71 -16.33
N GLY A 282 3.23 11.52 -15.70
CA GLY A 282 2.59 10.32 -16.23
C GLY A 282 1.06 10.27 -16.09
N PHE A 283 0.48 11.04 -15.15
CA PHE A 283 -0.95 11.00 -14.83
C PHE A 283 -1.61 12.38 -14.79
N SER A 284 -1.04 13.35 -15.51
CA SER A 284 -1.69 14.63 -15.75
C SER A 284 -2.60 14.54 -16.97
N ALA A 285 -3.89 14.86 -16.81
CA ALA A 285 -4.84 14.86 -17.91
C ALA A 285 -4.45 15.82 -19.06
N THR A 286 -3.63 16.85 -18.78
CA THR A 286 -3.33 17.90 -19.76
C THR A 286 -1.87 18.40 -19.74
N ALA A 287 -1.03 17.96 -18.80
CA ALA A 287 0.30 18.54 -18.50
C ALA A 287 0.31 20.08 -18.31
N SER A 288 -0.88 20.69 -18.22
CA SER A 288 -1.06 22.13 -18.12
C SER A 288 -1.14 22.56 -16.66
N ARG A 289 -0.82 23.83 -16.39
CA ARG A 289 -1.05 24.40 -15.06
C ARG A 289 -2.56 24.51 -14.81
N PRO A 290 -3.07 24.03 -13.67
CA PRO A 290 -4.48 24.13 -13.36
C PRO A 290 -4.89 25.60 -13.20
N ASP A 291 -6.08 25.94 -13.69
CA ASP A 291 -6.70 27.26 -13.52
C ASP A 291 -7.82 27.13 -12.48
N PHE A 292 -7.59 27.72 -11.32
CA PHE A 292 -8.51 27.65 -10.20
C PHE A 292 -8.53 28.94 -9.38
N ASN A 293 -9.61 29.17 -8.65
CA ASN A 293 -9.69 30.20 -7.62
C ASN A 293 -10.58 29.73 -6.46
N PHE A 294 -10.29 30.21 -5.25
CA PHE A 294 -11.22 30.07 -4.13
C PHE A 294 -12.26 31.19 -4.23
N GLY A 295 -13.54 30.80 -4.25
CA GLY A 295 -14.66 31.72 -4.41
C GLY A 295 -14.71 32.76 -3.29
N LYS A 296 -15.47 33.83 -3.53
CA LYS A 296 -15.75 34.85 -2.49
C LYS A 296 -16.64 34.30 -1.37
N GLU A 297 -17.44 33.29 -1.69
CA GLU A 297 -18.20 32.51 -0.71
C GLU A 297 -17.27 31.51 -0.04
N GLU A 298 -17.25 31.49 1.29
CA GLU A 298 -16.39 30.59 2.04
C GLU A 298 -16.69 29.13 1.71
N GLY A 299 -15.64 28.37 1.37
CA GLY A 299 -15.71 26.92 1.20
C GLY A 299 -16.00 26.43 -0.22
N VAL A 300 -15.98 27.29 -1.25
CA VAL A 300 -16.10 26.87 -2.67
C VAL A 300 -14.78 27.08 -3.41
N ILE A 301 -14.36 26.06 -4.17
CA ILE A 301 -13.27 26.16 -5.14
C ILE A 301 -13.85 26.13 -6.56
N HIS A 302 -13.47 27.11 -7.37
CA HIS A 302 -13.77 27.15 -8.80
C HIS A 302 -12.57 26.59 -9.55
N VAL A 303 -12.79 25.57 -10.37
CA VAL A 303 -11.75 24.96 -11.23
C VAL A 303 -12.22 25.04 -12.67
N ARG A 304 -11.37 25.53 -13.57
CA ARG A 304 -11.62 25.47 -15.00
C ARG A 304 -11.09 24.13 -15.52
N ALA A 305 -11.97 23.34 -16.12
CA ALA A 305 -11.64 22.05 -16.70
C ALA A 305 -12.24 21.93 -18.11
N LEU A 306 -11.66 21.03 -18.91
CA LEU A 306 -12.27 20.56 -20.15
C LEU A 306 -13.04 19.29 -19.83
N GLU A 307 -14.30 19.23 -20.24
CA GLU A 307 -15.07 17.99 -20.19
C GLU A 307 -14.51 17.03 -21.25
N VAL A 308 -13.90 15.94 -20.80
CA VAL A 308 -13.31 14.92 -21.70
C VAL A 308 -14.31 13.83 -22.04
N ASP A 309 -15.04 13.33 -21.02
CA ASP A 309 -16.06 12.29 -21.16
C ASP A 309 -17.01 12.31 -19.95
N LYS A 310 -18.10 11.54 -20.01
CA LYS A 310 -19.06 11.34 -18.92
C LYS A 310 -19.05 9.90 -18.45
N ILE A 311 -19.05 9.73 -17.13
CA ILE A 311 -19.22 8.40 -16.52
C ILE A 311 -20.63 7.90 -16.83
N VAL A 312 -20.72 6.82 -17.61
CA VAL A 312 -22.00 6.21 -18.00
C VAL A 312 -22.56 5.33 -16.88
N CYS A 313 -21.68 4.63 -16.15
CA CYS A 313 -22.03 3.78 -15.02
C CYS A 313 -20.81 3.56 -14.10
N CYS A 314 -21.06 3.17 -12.85
CA CYS A 314 -20.03 2.76 -11.89
C CYS A 314 -20.27 1.30 -11.48
N GLY A 315 -19.20 0.49 -11.47
CA GLY A 315 -19.23 -0.87 -10.92
C GLY A 315 -19.06 -0.87 -9.39
N LEU A 316 -19.21 -2.05 -8.79
CA LEU A 316 -18.93 -2.25 -7.36
C LEU A 316 -17.46 -1.89 -7.05
N PRO A 317 -17.14 -1.26 -5.91
CA PRO A 317 -15.76 -1.04 -5.50
C PRO A 317 -15.06 -2.37 -5.21
N PHE A 318 -13.75 -2.42 -5.39
CA PHE A 318 -12.96 -3.53 -4.84
C PHE A 318 -12.80 -3.34 -3.32
N SER A 319 -13.25 -4.29 -2.51
CA SER A 319 -13.02 -4.32 -1.06
C SER A 319 -12.69 -5.74 -0.58
N ASP A 320 -11.83 -5.86 0.43
CA ASP A 320 -11.49 -7.17 1.00
C ASP A 320 -12.68 -7.82 1.73
N GLU A 321 -13.66 -7.04 2.18
CA GLU A 321 -14.91 -7.51 2.81
C GLU A 321 -15.86 -8.17 1.79
N LEU A 322 -15.89 -7.67 0.56
CA LEU A 322 -16.58 -8.34 -0.54
C LEU A 322 -16.00 -9.73 -0.79
N ARG A 323 -14.68 -9.89 -0.69
CA ARG A 323 -14.03 -11.20 -0.86
C ARG A 323 -14.49 -12.20 0.19
N THR A 324 -14.59 -11.80 1.46
CA THR A 324 -15.01 -12.70 2.54
C THR A 324 -16.46 -13.13 2.39
N ASN A 325 -17.32 -12.27 1.84
CA ASN A 325 -18.74 -12.57 1.65
C ASN A 325 -19.01 -13.43 0.41
N PHE A 326 -18.23 -13.28 -0.67
CA PHE A 326 -18.49 -13.94 -1.94
C PHE A 326 -17.66 -15.21 -2.20
N ASN A 327 -16.79 -15.63 -1.27
CA ASN A 327 -15.98 -16.87 -1.32
C ASN A 327 -15.12 -17.09 -2.58
N SER A 328 -15.08 -16.16 -3.55
CA SER A 328 -14.13 -16.18 -4.66
C SER A 328 -13.78 -14.76 -5.13
N GLN A 329 -12.50 -14.55 -5.43
CA GLN A 329 -11.98 -13.27 -5.96
C GLN A 329 -12.58 -12.96 -7.34
N ASP A 330 -13.07 -13.99 -8.05
CA ASP A 330 -13.56 -13.90 -9.43
C ASP A 330 -14.87 -13.12 -9.56
N VAL A 331 -15.72 -13.06 -8.53
CA VAL A 331 -17.07 -12.47 -8.62
C VAL A 331 -17.03 -10.98 -8.94
N ILE A 332 -16.18 -10.19 -8.28
CA ILE A 332 -16.09 -8.74 -8.52
C ILE A 332 -15.56 -8.48 -9.93
N PHE A 333 -14.51 -9.19 -10.34
CA PHE A 333 -13.92 -9.02 -11.67
C PHE A 333 -14.89 -9.45 -12.78
N HIS A 334 -15.66 -10.50 -12.57
CA HIS A 334 -16.77 -10.89 -13.43
C HIS A 334 -17.80 -9.76 -13.54
N THR A 335 -18.26 -9.20 -12.42
CA THR A 335 -19.23 -8.09 -12.43
C THR A 335 -18.71 -6.88 -13.18
N TRP A 336 -17.44 -6.50 -13.01
CA TRP A 336 -16.83 -5.40 -13.77
C TRP A 336 -16.79 -5.68 -15.27
N PHE A 337 -16.44 -6.90 -15.65
CA PHE A 337 -16.34 -7.27 -17.06
C PHE A 337 -17.71 -7.30 -17.75
N GLU A 338 -18.73 -7.87 -17.09
CA GLU A 338 -20.10 -7.86 -17.62
C GLU A 338 -20.67 -6.44 -17.72
N LEU A 339 -20.38 -5.57 -16.75
CA LEU A 339 -20.74 -4.15 -16.84
C LEU A 339 -20.05 -3.48 -18.03
N ALA A 340 -18.75 -3.72 -18.22
CA ALA A 340 -18.00 -3.19 -19.36
C ALA A 340 -18.58 -3.68 -20.70
N LYS A 341 -18.91 -4.96 -20.83
CA LYS A 341 -19.57 -5.52 -22.02
C LYS A 341 -20.91 -4.86 -22.33
N GLN A 342 -21.74 -4.63 -21.31
CA GLN A 342 -23.05 -4.01 -21.46
C GLN A 342 -22.95 -2.55 -21.94
N VAL A 343 -21.88 -1.86 -21.58
CA VAL A 343 -21.69 -0.44 -21.93
C VAL A 343 -20.93 -0.30 -23.25
N LEU A 344 -19.96 -1.17 -23.50
CA LEU A 344 -19.02 -1.10 -24.62
C LEU A 344 -19.34 -2.10 -25.75
N ILE A 345 -20.61 -2.51 -25.90
CA ILE A 345 -21.17 -3.60 -26.75
C ILE A 345 -20.57 -3.76 -28.17
N ARG A 346 -19.82 -2.79 -28.69
CA ARG A 346 -19.27 -2.76 -30.06
C ARG A 346 -17.76 -2.52 -30.15
N MET A 347 -17.01 -2.65 -29.07
CA MET A 347 -15.55 -2.52 -29.09
C MET A 347 -14.90 -3.90 -29.26
N ASP A 348 -14.16 -4.08 -30.34
CA ASP A 348 -13.26 -5.22 -30.47
C ASP A 348 -12.13 -5.04 -29.43
N ALA A 349 -11.86 -6.07 -28.62
CA ALA A 349 -10.85 -6.09 -27.55
C ALA A 349 -11.22 -5.45 -26.18
N ILE A 350 -12.49 -5.55 -25.74
CA ILE A 350 -12.91 -5.20 -24.36
C ILE A 350 -12.03 -5.87 -23.30
N GLU A 351 -11.62 -7.12 -23.53
CA GLU A 351 -10.71 -7.85 -22.65
C GLU A 351 -9.39 -7.10 -22.47
N ALA A 352 -8.75 -6.72 -23.57
CA ALA A 352 -7.50 -5.99 -23.53
C ALA A 352 -7.65 -4.60 -22.88
N MET A 353 -8.79 -3.94 -23.08
CA MET A 353 -9.08 -2.62 -22.47
C MET A 353 -9.25 -2.73 -20.95
N VAL A 354 -9.99 -3.72 -20.47
CA VAL A 354 -10.19 -3.95 -19.02
C VAL A 354 -8.86 -4.34 -18.37
N ALA A 355 -8.09 -5.25 -18.98
CA ALA A 355 -6.75 -5.59 -18.51
C ALA A 355 -5.83 -4.35 -18.47
N SER A 356 -5.80 -3.57 -19.55
CA SER A 356 -4.97 -2.36 -19.63
C SER A 356 -5.34 -1.34 -18.56
N THR A 357 -6.64 -1.16 -18.29
CA THR A 357 -7.13 -0.29 -17.21
C THR A 357 -6.62 -0.75 -15.84
N LEU A 358 -6.64 -2.06 -15.56
CA LEU A 358 -6.15 -2.61 -14.28
C LEU A 358 -4.66 -2.34 -14.05
N ILE A 359 -3.85 -2.40 -15.11
CA ILE A 359 -2.41 -2.10 -15.07
C ILE A 359 -2.08 -0.65 -15.46
N ALA A 360 -3.07 0.23 -15.49
CA ALA A 360 -2.93 1.65 -15.86
C ALA A 360 -2.16 1.86 -17.17
N ASP A 361 -2.58 1.19 -18.24
CA ASP A 361 -1.93 1.19 -19.56
C ASP A 361 -0.44 0.86 -19.50
N ARG A 362 -0.10 -0.19 -18.74
CA ARG A 362 1.26 -0.72 -18.55
C ARG A 362 2.19 0.17 -17.72
N LYS A 363 1.65 1.24 -17.11
CA LYS A 363 2.42 2.09 -16.17
C LYS A 363 2.66 1.39 -14.84
N ILE A 364 1.90 0.34 -14.56
CA ILE A 364 2.02 -0.48 -13.36
C ILE A 364 2.52 -1.88 -13.75
N GLN A 365 3.62 -2.34 -13.14
CA GLN A 365 4.11 -3.70 -13.25
C GLN A 365 3.79 -4.51 -11.98
N PRO A 366 3.02 -5.60 -12.06
CA PRO A 366 2.87 -6.52 -10.93
C PRO A 366 4.24 -7.11 -10.56
N HIS A 367 4.66 -6.88 -9.32
CA HIS A 367 5.87 -7.48 -8.77
C HIS A 367 5.52 -8.72 -7.96
N TYR A 368 5.91 -9.89 -8.47
CA TYR A 368 5.86 -11.17 -7.76
C TYR A 368 7.22 -11.45 -7.13
N GLY A 369 7.53 -10.67 -6.09
CA GLY A 369 8.76 -10.78 -5.35
C GLY A 369 10.04 -10.45 -6.10
N THR A 370 11.17 -10.81 -5.50
CA THR A 370 12.51 -10.50 -5.99
C THR A 370 12.96 -11.31 -7.21
N ARG A 371 12.15 -12.26 -7.69
CA ARG A 371 12.50 -13.15 -8.82
C ARG A 371 11.59 -13.11 -10.03
N TYR A 372 10.37 -12.58 -9.94
CA TYR A 372 9.45 -12.52 -11.07
C TYR A 372 8.87 -11.11 -11.23
N SER A 373 9.57 -10.28 -12.01
CA SER A 373 8.93 -9.14 -12.68
C SER A 373 8.18 -9.69 -13.88
N ILE A 374 6.87 -9.47 -13.94
CA ILE A 374 6.07 -9.91 -15.08
C ILE A 374 5.87 -8.70 -15.98
N GLU A 375 6.30 -8.82 -17.22
CA GLU A 375 6.13 -7.78 -18.20
C GLU A 375 4.63 -7.53 -18.49
N PRO A 376 4.17 -6.27 -18.59
CA PRO A 376 2.78 -5.92 -18.84
C PRO A 376 2.06 -6.66 -19.99
N PRO A 377 2.73 -7.01 -21.12
CA PRO A 377 2.13 -7.85 -22.16
C PRO A 377 1.64 -9.21 -21.64
N ASN A 378 2.38 -9.84 -20.71
CA ASN A 378 2.03 -11.14 -20.17
C ASN A 378 0.79 -11.07 -19.26
N VAL A 379 0.54 -9.91 -18.61
CA VAL A 379 -0.66 -9.68 -17.79
C VAL A 379 -1.91 -9.59 -18.67
N ILE A 380 -1.81 -8.92 -19.83
CA ILE A 380 -2.91 -8.81 -20.79
C ILE A 380 -3.23 -10.20 -21.36
N SER A 381 -2.22 -10.97 -21.77
CA SER A 381 -2.42 -12.33 -22.28
C SER A 381 -3.05 -13.26 -21.24
N ALA A 382 -2.59 -13.19 -19.98
CA ALA A 382 -3.18 -13.95 -18.88
C ALA A 382 -4.63 -13.55 -18.60
N PHE A 383 -5.00 -12.26 -18.73
CA PHE A 383 -6.39 -11.84 -18.59
C PHE A 383 -7.26 -12.39 -19.70
N GLN A 384 -6.81 -12.29 -20.95
CA GLN A 384 -7.53 -12.83 -22.09
C GLN A 384 -7.81 -14.32 -21.88
N GLN A 385 -6.81 -15.06 -21.38
CA GLN A 385 -6.98 -16.46 -21.03
C GLN A 385 -7.96 -16.69 -19.87
N TRP A 386 -7.86 -15.93 -18.76
CA TRP A 386 -8.82 -16.01 -17.66
C TRP A 386 -10.25 -15.73 -18.13
N SER A 387 -10.46 -14.65 -18.91
CA SER A 387 -11.76 -14.30 -19.47
C SER A 387 -12.29 -15.39 -20.42
N TYR A 388 -11.40 -16.00 -21.21
CA TYR A 388 -11.76 -17.09 -22.10
C TYR A 388 -12.21 -18.34 -21.31
N THR A 389 -11.44 -18.73 -20.30
CA THR A 389 -11.69 -19.94 -19.52
C THR A 389 -12.91 -19.82 -18.60
N TRP A 390 -13.12 -18.66 -17.97
CA TRP A 390 -14.16 -18.48 -16.95
C TRP A 390 -15.43 -17.79 -17.44
N LEU A 391 -15.38 -17.09 -18.57
CA LEU A 391 -16.50 -16.26 -19.06
C LEU A 391 -16.99 -16.61 -20.48
N GLY A 392 -16.46 -17.69 -21.11
CA GLY A 392 -16.56 -18.00 -22.56
C GLY A 392 -17.88 -17.63 -23.27
N ILE A 393 -17.94 -17.22 -24.56
CA ILE A 393 -17.27 -17.69 -25.79
C ILE A 393 -17.41 -16.63 -26.93
N ARG A 394 -16.38 -16.47 -27.81
CA ARG A 394 -16.52 -16.42 -29.30
C ARG A 394 -15.30 -17.02 -30.04
N THR A 395 -15.62 -18.02 -30.88
CA THR A 395 -14.94 -18.72 -32.02
C THR A 395 -13.40 -18.79 -32.18
N PRO A 396 -12.86 -19.98 -32.58
CA PRO A 396 -11.43 -20.27 -32.68
C PRO A 396 -10.85 -19.92 -34.05
N GLU A 397 -10.52 -18.65 -34.28
CA GLU A 397 -9.72 -18.28 -35.46
C GLU A 397 -8.65 -17.27 -35.05
N HIS A 398 -7.38 -17.70 -35.09
CA HIS A 398 -6.15 -16.90 -34.94
C HIS A 398 -5.52 -16.72 -33.54
N ILE A 399 -5.20 -17.84 -32.88
CA ILE A 399 -3.92 -17.89 -32.14
C ILE A 399 -3.14 -19.09 -32.68
N THR A 400 -2.10 -18.80 -33.47
CA THR A 400 -1.21 -19.82 -34.01
C THR A 400 -0.44 -20.47 -32.87
N HIS A 401 -0.53 -21.80 -32.82
CA HIS A 401 0.05 -22.78 -31.89
C HIS A 401 1.56 -22.69 -31.52
N ARG A 402 2.27 -21.60 -31.81
CA ARG A 402 3.73 -21.52 -31.66
C ARG A 402 4.28 -20.83 -30.41
N GLU A 403 3.44 -20.23 -29.58
CA GLU A 403 3.89 -19.60 -28.30
C GLU A 403 3.43 -20.38 -27.06
N TYR A 404 2.86 -21.57 -27.24
CA TYR A 404 2.21 -22.34 -26.17
C TYR A 404 3.17 -23.19 -25.30
N ASN A 405 4.43 -23.36 -25.70
CA ASN A 405 5.33 -24.36 -25.10
C ASN A 405 6.49 -23.82 -24.26
N ASP A 406 6.67 -22.50 -24.15
CA ASP A 406 7.84 -21.92 -23.45
C ASP A 406 7.53 -21.30 -22.08
N ILE A 407 6.32 -21.50 -21.54
CA ILE A 407 6.00 -21.13 -20.16
C ILE A 407 5.98 -22.41 -19.30
N PRO A 408 6.83 -22.54 -18.26
CA PRO A 408 6.95 -23.77 -17.50
C PRO A 408 5.62 -24.16 -16.84
N THR A 409 5.00 -25.21 -17.38
CA THR A 409 3.82 -25.86 -16.81
C THR A 409 4.21 -26.61 -15.55
N GLY A 410 4.07 -25.96 -14.40
CA GLY A 410 4.27 -26.55 -13.10
C GLY A 410 3.76 -25.63 -12.00
N GLU A 411 2.57 -25.97 -11.49
CA GLU A 411 1.90 -25.43 -10.29
C GLU A 411 1.01 -24.18 -10.47
N LEU A 412 -0.31 -24.45 -10.31
CA LEU A 412 -1.48 -23.54 -10.33
C LEU A 412 -2.08 -23.30 -11.73
N GLU A 413 -3.35 -23.65 -11.89
CA GLU A 413 -4.14 -23.37 -13.10
C GLU A 413 -4.10 -21.85 -13.41
N GLU A 414 -3.54 -21.51 -14.58
CA GLU A 414 -3.24 -20.14 -15.03
C GLU A 414 -4.35 -19.09 -14.84
N PRO A 415 -5.66 -19.42 -14.87
CA PRO A 415 -6.69 -18.44 -14.57
C PRO A 415 -6.73 -17.96 -13.11
N ALA A 416 -6.49 -18.84 -12.13
CA ALA A 416 -6.46 -18.46 -10.71
C ALA A 416 -5.32 -17.49 -10.41
N LEU A 417 -4.29 -17.50 -11.25
CA LEU A 417 -3.15 -16.62 -11.17
C LEU A 417 -3.51 -15.17 -11.55
N TYR A 418 -4.31 -14.96 -12.60
CA TYR A 418 -4.77 -13.62 -12.97
C TYR A 418 -5.65 -12.98 -11.90
N ALA A 419 -6.65 -13.71 -11.37
CA ALA A 419 -7.52 -13.18 -10.32
C ALA A 419 -6.72 -12.76 -9.08
N ARG A 420 -5.67 -13.53 -8.74
CA ARG A 420 -4.70 -13.18 -7.69
C ARG A 420 -3.89 -11.93 -8.05
N TRP A 421 -3.44 -11.79 -9.29
CA TRP A 421 -2.70 -10.60 -9.77
C TRP A 421 -3.56 -9.35 -9.74
N ALA A 422 -4.75 -9.41 -10.30
CA ALA A 422 -5.70 -8.31 -10.27
C ALA A 422 -6.06 -7.94 -8.82
N SER A 423 -6.27 -8.93 -7.96
CA SER A 423 -6.47 -8.71 -6.53
C SER A 423 -5.26 -8.03 -5.87
N GLU A 424 -4.03 -8.44 -6.17
CA GLU A 424 -2.83 -7.83 -5.58
C GLU A 424 -2.60 -6.41 -6.11
N ILE A 425 -2.80 -6.18 -7.41
CA ILE A 425 -2.78 -4.85 -8.02
C ILE A 425 -3.82 -3.95 -7.35
N CYS A 426 -5.03 -4.44 -7.09
CA CYS A 426 -6.04 -3.66 -6.39
C CYS A 426 -5.72 -3.42 -4.91
N ARG A 427 -5.06 -4.37 -4.22
CA ARG A 427 -4.72 -4.28 -2.78
C ARG A 427 -3.52 -3.39 -2.47
N ASN A 428 -2.53 -3.38 -3.34
CA ASN A 428 -1.19 -2.97 -2.95
C ASN A 428 -0.43 -2.26 -4.10
N ARG A 429 -1.04 -1.25 -4.75
CA ARG A 429 -0.33 -0.50 -5.83
C ARG A 429 0.96 0.19 -5.40
N THR A 430 1.19 0.29 -4.09
CA THR A 430 2.42 0.81 -3.49
C THR A 430 3.64 -0.12 -3.65
N SER A 431 3.45 -1.43 -3.87
CA SER A 431 4.57 -2.36 -4.14
C SER A 431 5.00 -2.39 -5.61
N LEU A 432 4.35 -1.59 -6.46
CA LEU A 432 4.51 -1.60 -7.91
C LEU A 432 5.48 -0.48 -8.31
N ARG A 433 6.50 -0.78 -9.12
CA ARG A 433 7.40 0.23 -9.70
C ARG A 433 6.79 0.79 -10.99
N SER A 434 6.95 2.09 -11.23
CA SER A 434 6.78 2.64 -12.59
C SER A 434 7.91 2.16 -13.48
N ARG A 435 7.60 1.93 -14.76
CA ARG A 435 8.55 1.44 -15.77
C ARG A 435 9.75 2.37 -16.01
N ASP A 436 9.69 3.61 -15.54
CA ASP A 436 10.68 4.65 -15.84
C ASP A 436 11.91 4.67 -14.90
N CYS A 437 12.12 3.61 -14.10
CA CYS A 437 13.28 3.50 -13.19
C CYS A 437 14.35 2.49 -13.63
N ALA A 438 14.44 2.17 -14.92
CA ALA A 438 15.57 1.45 -15.49
C ALA A 438 16.16 2.27 -16.64
N VAL A 439 17.22 3.03 -16.33
CA VAL A 439 18.22 3.43 -17.32
C VAL A 439 19.30 2.37 -17.36
#